data_AF-A0AAD8YK68-F1
#
_entry.id   AF-A0AAD8YK68-F1
#
_cell.length_a   1.000
_cell.length_b   1.000
_cell.length_c   1.000
_cell.angle_alpha   90.00
_cell.angle_beta   90.00
_cell.angle_gamma   90.00
#
_symmetry.space_group_name_H-M   'P 1'
#
loop_
_entity.id
_entity.type
_entity.pdbx_description
1 polymer ?
#
loop_
_entity_poly.entity_id
_entity_poly.type
_entity_poly.pdbx_seq_one_letter_code
_entity_poly.pdbx_strand_id
1 'polypeptide(L)'
;MVECVICLETAKKPVKLPCKHQFCGECFEGWRSKYVVSADAITDVLDRQCPCCRATIPPSKEQVSILKATRSLKQTCEERGDQNTPDYRQICEDLKKIEAQIGKDWDGVTVLEEETTEQDVVMPGYIAHKRDLKTFMRWFDAANPAKLDRANARLPDGMRSIPLLTFAIMMPSNIDLMRFLMQRGADVNKRSASGATPLSAVCEMGDSVNSALDHNQALEAAKLLLSWGANYVDDPSSMGSKQCCILRAQAQRNNELVSILQSELCGRRCELVDLSSQSELNGRTCVVEEYIKTSNQYVVTVEGRKQEMIFVSPGNLKRRDRTTDDCGYYIEFKNGRFIRNDFDSKDEYQAFLSSMNRDEQPAVDPNAEAKAEQAAADLLAELGIEDDVTEKKTKTQSNNNGKKNKKKGKKGKKK
;
A
#
# COMPACT_ATOMS: atom_id res chain seq x y z
N MET A 1 19.89 20.74 19.49
CA MET A 1 19.11 19.49 19.34
C MET A 1 17.82 19.69 20.10
N VAL A 2 16.68 19.30 19.54
CA VAL A 2 15.37 19.47 20.21
C VAL A 2 15.10 18.22 21.04
N GLU A 3 14.81 18.40 22.33
CA GLU A 3 14.42 17.31 23.23
C GLU A 3 12.92 17.04 23.10
N CYS A 4 12.54 15.76 23.03
CA CYS A 4 11.16 15.33 23.06
C CYS A 4 10.68 15.27 24.50
N VAL A 5 9.67 16.06 24.87
CA VAL A 5 9.18 16.10 26.26
C VAL A 5 8.41 14.85 26.69
N ILE A 6 8.07 13.94 25.76
CA ILE A 6 7.37 12.68 26.09
C ILE A 6 8.38 11.63 26.56
N CYS A 7 9.48 11.42 25.83
CA CYS A 7 10.49 10.43 26.18
C CYS A 7 11.74 11.01 26.85
N LEU A 8 11.86 12.34 26.93
CA LEU A 8 13.01 13.06 27.50
C LEU A 8 14.35 12.79 26.78
N GLU A 9 14.30 12.29 25.55
CA GLU A 9 15.47 12.06 24.69
C GLU A 9 15.56 13.09 23.55
N THR A 10 16.68 13.10 22.83
CA THR A 10 16.79 13.84 21.56
C THR A 10 15.74 13.34 20.56
N ALA A 11 14.98 14.27 19.99
CA ALA A 11 13.86 13.92 19.13
C ALA A 11 14.29 13.18 17.85
N LYS A 12 13.76 11.97 17.64
CA LYS A 12 13.95 11.14 16.44
C LYS A 12 12.76 11.33 15.50
N LYS A 13 13.02 11.62 14.21
CA LYS A 13 12.00 11.91 13.18
C LYS A 13 10.90 12.83 13.72
N PRO A 14 11.26 14.07 14.06
CA PRO A 14 10.39 14.90 14.85
C PRO A 14 9.12 15.34 14.11
N VAL A 15 7.99 15.34 14.82
CA VAL A 15 6.73 15.95 14.37
C VAL A 15 6.61 17.33 15.00
N LYS A 16 6.46 18.36 14.18
CA LYS A 16 6.34 19.76 14.62
C LYS A 16 4.89 20.21 14.56
N LEU A 17 4.34 20.61 15.70
CA LEU A 17 2.98 21.09 15.79
C LEU A 17 2.88 22.58 15.41
N PRO A 18 1.69 23.09 15.01
CA PRO A 18 1.45 24.51 14.77
C PRO A 18 1.76 25.40 15.98
N CYS A 19 1.61 24.86 17.20
CA CYS A 19 1.97 25.54 18.45
C CYS A 19 3.50 25.59 18.70
N LYS A 20 4.32 25.15 17.74
CA LYS A 20 5.79 25.11 17.73
C LYS A 20 6.43 24.06 18.65
N HIS A 21 5.64 23.28 19.39
CA HIS A 21 6.16 22.12 20.11
C HIS A 21 6.49 20.98 19.16
N GLN A 22 7.46 20.16 19.56
CA GLN A 22 8.02 19.11 18.74
C GLN A 22 8.23 17.84 19.57
N PHE A 23 7.94 16.68 18.98
CA PHE A 23 8.00 15.38 19.64
C PHE A 23 8.63 14.35 18.71
N CYS A 24 9.16 13.24 19.25
CA CYS A 24 9.48 12.08 18.43
C CYS A 24 8.20 11.60 17.70
N GLY A 25 8.31 11.17 16.45
CA GLY A 25 7.16 10.65 15.70
C GLY A 25 6.44 9.50 16.42
N GLU A 26 7.19 8.54 16.97
CA GLU A 26 6.62 7.42 17.72
C GLU A 26 5.95 7.85 19.03
N CYS A 27 6.58 8.78 19.77
CA CYS A 27 5.98 9.32 20.99
C CYS A 27 4.68 10.08 20.70
N PHE A 28 4.65 10.82 19.60
CA PHE A 28 3.48 11.56 19.19
C PHE A 28 2.37 10.63 18.71
N GLU A 29 2.69 9.60 17.91
CA GLU A 29 1.72 8.59 17.48
C GLU A 29 1.10 7.83 18.67
N GLY A 30 1.90 7.53 19.70
CA GLY A 30 1.40 6.94 20.95
C GLY A 30 0.53 7.89 21.78
N TRP A 31 0.71 9.20 21.65
CA TRP A 31 -0.12 10.22 22.30
C TRP A 31 -1.44 10.45 21.55
N ARG A 32 -1.36 10.50 20.23
CA ARG A 32 -2.48 10.69 19.31
C ARG A 32 -2.19 9.89 18.05
N SER A 33 -3.02 8.89 17.77
CA SER A 33 -2.90 8.19 16.50
C SER A 33 -3.22 9.12 15.33
N LYS A 34 -2.43 9.01 14.27
CA LYS A 34 -2.75 9.64 12.99
C LYS A 34 -3.82 8.89 12.20
N TYR A 35 -4.24 7.72 12.63
CA TYR A 35 -5.31 6.95 11.98
C TYR A 35 -6.64 7.13 12.71
N VAL A 36 -7.74 6.93 11.99
CA VAL A 36 -9.06 6.82 12.62
C VAL A 36 -9.14 5.42 13.23
N VAL A 37 -9.31 5.35 14.54
CA VAL A 37 -9.41 4.08 15.25
C VAL A 37 -10.85 3.55 15.18
N SER A 38 -11.02 2.25 14.94
CA SER A 38 -12.34 1.58 14.91
C SER A 38 -12.99 1.55 16.30
N ALA A 39 -14.29 1.29 16.33
CA ALA A 39 -15.15 1.41 17.52
C ALA A 39 -14.82 0.47 18.69
N ASP A 40 -13.95 -0.52 18.48
CA ASP A 40 -13.63 -1.57 19.46
C ASP A 40 -12.27 -1.36 20.16
N ALA A 41 -11.54 -0.27 19.85
CA ALA A 41 -10.31 0.05 20.55
C ALA A 41 -10.59 0.64 21.92
N ILE A 42 -9.97 0.07 22.95
CA ILE A 42 -10.16 0.38 24.38
C ILE A 42 -9.56 1.75 24.79
N THR A 43 -9.29 2.67 23.87
CA THR A 43 -8.69 3.97 24.25
C THR A 43 -9.53 5.15 23.77
N ASP A 44 -10.21 5.75 24.74
CA ASP A 44 -10.79 7.11 24.75
C ASP A 44 -9.75 8.23 24.51
N VAL A 45 -8.58 7.94 23.93
CA VAL A 45 -7.39 8.80 24.00
C VAL A 45 -6.88 9.17 22.61
N LEU A 46 -7.70 9.90 21.85
CA LEU A 46 -7.16 10.84 20.87
C LEU A 46 -7.17 12.21 21.55
N ASP A 47 -6.17 12.50 22.38
CA ASP A 47 -6.07 13.85 22.93
C ASP A 47 -5.77 14.80 21.77
N ARG A 48 -6.79 15.58 21.42
CA ARG A 48 -6.72 16.58 20.34
C ARG A 48 -5.88 17.77 20.75
N GLN A 49 -5.27 17.76 21.94
CA GLN A 49 -4.50 18.85 22.49
C GLN A 49 -3.02 18.51 22.58
N CYS A 50 -2.18 19.53 22.39
CA CYS A 50 -0.75 19.44 22.58
C CYS A 50 -0.41 19.05 24.03
N PRO A 51 0.46 18.04 24.26
CA PRO A 51 0.90 17.65 25.60
C PRO A 51 1.48 18.80 26.43
N CYS A 52 2.12 19.79 25.78
CA CYS A 52 2.81 20.89 26.46
C CYS A 52 1.89 22.07 26.80
N CYS A 53 1.08 22.51 25.83
CA CYS A 53 0.37 23.79 25.91
C CYS A 53 -1.14 23.68 25.74
N ARG A 54 -1.65 22.46 25.57
CA ARG A 54 -3.07 22.15 25.35
C ARG A 54 -3.70 22.81 24.11
N ALA A 55 -2.91 23.43 23.24
CA ALA A 55 -3.39 23.95 21.97
C ALA A 55 -3.96 22.82 21.10
N THR A 56 -5.07 23.08 20.40
CA THR A 56 -5.68 22.11 19.50
C THR A 56 -4.73 21.72 18.38
N ILE A 57 -4.64 20.42 18.13
CA ILE A 57 -3.86 19.81 17.08
C ILE A 57 -4.80 19.53 15.90
N PRO A 58 -4.48 20.03 14.68
CA PRO A 58 -5.23 19.72 13.46
C PRO A 58 -5.30 18.21 13.18
N PRO A 59 -6.28 17.75 12.37
CA PRO A 59 -6.31 16.36 11.93
C PRO A 59 -5.09 16.01 11.06
N SER A 60 -4.69 14.74 11.09
CA SER A 60 -3.66 14.22 10.19
C SER A 60 -4.17 14.14 8.75
N LYS A 61 -3.24 13.98 7.81
CA LYS A 61 -3.57 13.73 6.40
C LYS A 61 -4.40 12.45 6.26
N GLU A 62 -4.07 11.40 7.00
CA GLU A 62 -4.76 10.12 6.98
C GLU A 62 -6.21 10.24 7.49
N GLN A 63 -6.43 10.98 8.59
CA GLN A 63 -7.78 11.26 9.11
C GLN A 63 -8.64 11.98 8.06
N VAL A 64 -8.08 13.00 7.40
CA VAL A 64 -8.78 13.76 6.35
C VAL A 64 -9.04 12.88 5.12
N SER A 65 -8.08 12.05 4.71
CA SER A 65 -8.27 11.10 3.60
C SER A 65 -9.40 10.11 3.88
N ILE A 66 -9.51 9.58 5.11
CA ILE A 66 -10.61 8.70 5.50
C ILE A 66 -11.95 9.45 5.50
N LEU A 67 -11.98 10.67 6.03
CA LEU A 67 -13.19 11.49 6.00
C LEU A 67 -13.70 11.71 4.56
N LYS A 68 -12.81 12.10 3.65
CA LYS A 68 -13.14 12.30 2.23
C LYS A 68 -13.64 11.01 1.58
N ALA A 69 -12.95 9.90 1.80
CA ALA A 69 -13.33 8.61 1.24
C ALA A 69 -14.70 8.13 1.75
N THR A 70 -14.96 8.24 3.05
CA THR A 70 -16.23 7.83 3.66
C THR A 70 -17.39 8.71 3.17
N ARG A 71 -17.16 10.03 2.99
CA ARG A 71 -18.15 10.93 2.36
C ARG A 71 -18.45 10.54 0.91
N SER A 72 -17.42 10.25 0.12
CA SER A 72 -17.57 9.80 -1.28
C SER A 72 -18.33 8.47 -1.37
N LEU A 73 -18.04 7.51 -0.49
CA LEU A 73 -18.79 6.25 -0.41
C LEU A 73 -20.26 6.47 -0.05
N LYS A 74 -20.55 7.32 0.94
CA LYS A 74 -21.92 7.68 1.32
C LYS A 74 -22.68 8.27 0.13
N GLN A 75 -22.08 9.23 -0.57
CA GLN A 75 -22.66 9.87 -1.75
C GLN A 75 -22.94 8.83 -2.85
N THR A 76 -22.00 7.92 -3.12
CA THR A 76 -22.20 6.85 -4.12
C THR A 76 -23.38 5.95 -3.76
N CYS A 77 -23.55 5.60 -2.49
CA CYS A 77 -24.71 4.82 -2.04
C CYS A 77 -26.02 5.61 -2.19
N GLU A 78 -26.02 6.92 -1.93
CA GLU A 78 -27.19 7.78 -2.11
C GLU A 78 -27.60 7.87 -3.58
N GLU A 79 -26.64 8.04 -4.48
CA GLU A 79 -26.86 8.08 -5.94
C GLU A 79 -27.40 6.76 -6.49
N ARG A 80 -26.99 5.62 -5.91
CA ARG A 80 -27.49 4.29 -6.29
C ARG A 80 -28.86 3.94 -5.70
N GLY A 81 -29.36 4.71 -4.74
CA GLY A 81 -30.59 4.39 -4.02
C GLY A 81 -30.42 3.32 -2.93
N ASP A 82 -29.20 3.10 -2.44
CA ASP A 82 -28.84 2.04 -1.49
C ASP A 82 -29.02 2.47 -0.01
N GLN A 83 -29.81 3.52 0.28
CA GLN A 83 -29.88 4.15 1.61
C GLN A 83 -30.45 3.22 2.71
N ASN A 84 -31.09 2.12 2.34
CA ASN A 84 -31.67 1.16 3.29
C ASN A 84 -30.75 -0.03 3.60
N THR A 85 -29.59 -0.12 2.94
CA THR A 85 -28.65 -1.23 3.10
C THR A 85 -27.96 -1.20 4.48
N PRO A 86 -27.55 -2.37 5.02
CA PRO A 86 -26.67 -2.41 6.19
C PRO A 86 -25.37 -1.62 5.96
N ASP A 87 -24.81 -1.68 4.76
CA ASP A 87 -23.58 -0.97 4.38
C ASP A 87 -23.74 0.55 4.51
N TYR A 88 -24.85 1.12 4.02
CA TYR A 88 -25.11 2.55 4.15
C TYR A 88 -25.22 2.98 5.63
N ARG A 89 -25.87 2.16 6.46
CA ARG A 89 -25.96 2.41 7.92
C ARG A 89 -24.58 2.40 8.55
N GLN A 90 -23.74 1.42 8.21
CA GLN A 90 -22.36 1.34 8.69
C GLN A 90 -21.54 2.56 8.25
N ILE A 91 -21.63 2.97 6.98
CA ILE A 91 -20.96 4.16 6.45
C ILE A 91 -21.36 5.41 7.24
N CYS A 92 -22.65 5.57 7.56
CA CYS A 92 -23.12 6.70 8.37
C CYS A 92 -22.60 6.68 9.81
N GLU A 93 -22.50 5.50 10.43
CA GLU A 93 -21.92 5.35 11.76
C GLU A 93 -20.43 5.64 11.77
N ASP A 94 -19.69 5.14 10.78
CA ASP A 94 -18.26 5.38 10.63
C ASP A 94 -17.99 6.87 10.39
N LEU A 95 -18.80 7.53 9.55
CA LEU A 95 -18.68 8.97 9.31
C LEU A 95 -18.86 9.78 10.60
N LYS A 96 -19.86 9.45 11.43
CA LYS A 96 -20.07 10.11 12.73
C LYS A 96 -18.86 9.95 13.65
N LYS A 97 -18.25 8.77 13.68
CA LYS A 97 -17.05 8.49 14.49
C LYS A 97 -15.86 9.30 13.99
N ILE A 98 -15.61 9.30 12.68
CA ILE A 98 -14.54 10.08 12.04
C ILE A 98 -14.70 11.56 12.35
N GLU A 99 -15.91 12.12 12.18
CA GLU A 99 -16.19 13.53 12.45
C GLU A 99 -16.03 13.89 13.93
N ALA A 100 -16.37 12.98 14.85
CA ALA A 100 -16.12 13.17 16.28
C ALA A 100 -14.62 13.20 16.61
N GLN A 101 -13.81 12.32 16.01
CA GLN A 101 -12.36 12.27 16.21
C GLN A 101 -11.63 13.47 15.60
N ILE A 102 -12.04 13.92 14.41
CA ILE A 102 -11.51 15.13 13.77
C ILE A 102 -11.92 16.37 14.55
N GLY A 103 -13.15 16.37 15.06
CA GLY A 103 -13.76 17.41 15.88
C GLY A 103 -14.43 18.55 15.11
N LYS A 104 -15.49 19.08 15.71
CA LYS A 104 -16.40 20.08 15.10
C LYS A 104 -15.77 21.44 14.86
N ASP A 105 -14.65 21.73 15.52
CA ASP A 105 -13.86 22.96 15.43
C ASP A 105 -12.86 22.95 14.27
N TRP A 106 -12.76 21.84 13.52
CA TRP A 106 -11.94 21.79 12.32
C TRP A 106 -12.53 22.69 11.22
N ASP A 107 -11.69 23.51 10.60
CA ASP A 107 -12.05 24.50 9.58
C ASP A 107 -12.27 23.92 8.17
N GLY A 108 -12.13 22.61 8.02
CA GLY A 108 -12.30 21.89 6.75
C GLY A 108 -11.07 21.93 5.83
N VAL A 109 -10.00 22.63 6.21
CA VAL A 109 -8.84 22.84 5.33
C VAL A 109 -7.48 22.60 6.00
N THR A 110 -7.36 22.84 7.30
CA THR A 110 -6.08 22.75 8.01
C THR A 110 -5.73 21.29 8.29
N VAL A 111 -4.57 20.85 7.81
CA VAL A 111 -4.05 19.48 8.01
C VAL A 111 -2.71 19.57 8.74
N LEU A 112 -2.45 18.63 9.65
CA LEU A 112 -1.13 18.51 10.27
C LEU A 112 -0.13 18.04 9.22
N GLU A 113 0.82 18.90 8.87
CA GLU A 113 1.92 18.58 7.97
C GLU A 113 2.98 17.77 8.74
N GLU A 114 3.18 16.51 8.34
CA GLU A 114 4.35 15.73 8.74
C GLU A 114 5.46 15.99 7.71
N GLU A 115 6.69 16.27 8.16
CA GLU A 115 7.86 16.32 7.28
C GLU A 115 8.16 14.91 6.76
N THR A 116 7.48 14.49 5.70
CA THR A 116 7.73 13.20 5.06
C THR A 116 8.76 13.36 3.94
N THR A 117 9.80 12.55 3.94
CA THR A 117 10.76 12.45 2.83
C THR A 117 10.21 11.67 1.63
N GLU A 118 9.02 11.07 1.76
CA GLU A 118 8.39 10.27 0.71
C GLU A 118 7.74 11.16 -0.35
N GLN A 119 7.94 10.82 -1.62
CA GLN A 119 7.19 11.43 -2.72
C GLN A 119 5.73 10.95 -2.64
N ASP A 120 4.81 11.91 -2.56
CA ASP A 120 3.38 11.62 -2.53
C ASP A 120 2.85 11.35 -3.95
N VAL A 121 3.12 10.16 -4.48
CA VAL A 121 2.67 9.75 -5.80
C VAL A 121 1.24 9.19 -5.71
N VAL A 122 0.30 9.77 -6.46
CA VAL A 122 -1.09 9.33 -6.52
C VAL A 122 -1.37 8.68 -7.88
N MET A 123 -1.89 7.45 -7.86
CA MET A 123 -2.34 6.77 -9.07
C MET A 123 -3.66 7.38 -9.56
N PRO A 124 -3.79 7.73 -10.86
CA PRO A 124 -5.03 8.26 -11.42
C PRO A 124 -6.26 7.37 -11.14
N GLY A 125 -7.37 8.00 -10.73
CA GLY A 125 -8.58 7.28 -10.28
C GLY A 125 -9.21 6.36 -11.33
N TYR A 126 -9.15 6.73 -12.61
CA TYR A 126 -9.68 5.88 -13.70
C TYR A 126 -8.97 4.52 -13.79
N ILE A 127 -7.68 4.45 -13.41
CA ILE A 127 -6.92 3.19 -13.38
C ILE A 127 -7.46 2.29 -12.26
N ALA A 128 -7.68 2.87 -11.08
CA ALA A 128 -8.25 2.17 -9.93
C ALA A 128 -9.66 1.63 -10.21
N HIS A 129 -10.49 2.41 -10.90
CA HIS A 129 -11.85 1.98 -11.30
C HIS A 129 -11.85 0.86 -12.33
N LYS A 130 -10.97 0.93 -13.32
CA LYS A 130 -10.95 -0.05 -14.42
C LYS A 130 -10.46 -1.43 -13.99
N ARG A 131 -9.60 -1.51 -12.96
CA ARG A 131 -9.02 -2.76 -12.42
C ARG A 131 -8.42 -3.70 -13.48
N ASP A 132 -7.81 -3.10 -14.51
CA ASP A 132 -7.19 -3.79 -15.63
C ASP A 132 -5.66 -3.71 -15.52
N LEU A 133 -4.99 -4.87 -15.54
CA LEU A 133 -3.54 -4.97 -15.47
C LEU A 133 -2.86 -4.22 -16.63
N LYS A 134 -3.42 -4.22 -17.84
CA LYS A 134 -2.79 -3.56 -18.99
C LYS A 134 -2.73 -2.04 -18.81
N THR A 135 -3.82 -1.44 -18.34
CA THR A 135 -3.90 0.01 -18.07
C THR A 135 -3.01 0.39 -16.89
N PHE A 136 -2.99 -0.44 -15.83
CA PHE A 136 -2.08 -0.25 -14.70
C PHE A 136 -0.62 -0.28 -15.15
N MET A 137 -0.19 -1.31 -15.87
CA MET A 137 1.20 -1.48 -16.31
C MET A 137 1.62 -0.38 -17.27
N ARG A 138 0.73 0.09 -18.15
CA ARG A 138 1.01 1.23 -19.04
C ARG A 138 1.34 2.50 -18.26
N TRP A 139 0.63 2.76 -17.16
CA TRP A 139 0.93 3.91 -16.30
C TRP A 139 2.17 3.66 -15.45
N PHE A 140 2.33 2.45 -14.89
CA PHE A 140 3.46 2.12 -14.02
C PHE A 140 4.79 2.22 -14.77
N ASP A 141 4.90 1.59 -15.94
CA ASP A 141 6.10 1.56 -16.78
C ASP A 141 6.20 2.76 -17.75
N ALA A 142 5.24 3.70 -17.73
CA ALA A 142 5.37 4.93 -18.52
C ALA A 142 6.68 5.63 -18.20
N ALA A 143 7.24 6.35 -19.18
CA ALA A 143 8.45 7.15 -18.98
C ALA A 143 8.37 7.93 -17.67
N ASN A 144 9.41 7.83 -16.86
CA ASN A 144 9.43 8.38 -15.51
C ASN A 144 10.58 9.39 -15.36
N PRO A 145 10.58 10.50 -16.13
CA PRO A 145 11.66 11.47 -16.12
C PRO A 145 11.82 12.16 -14.74
N ALA A 146 10.72 12.27 -14.00
CA ALA A 146 10.69 12.79 -12.64
C ALA A 146 11.17 11.78 -11.57
N LYS A 147 11.48 10.53 -11.96
CA LYS A 147 11.87 9.44 -11.05
C LYS A 147 10.90 9.27 -9.88
N LEU A 148 9.60 9.36 -10.17
CA LEU A 148 8.54 9.17 -9.22
C LEU A 148 8.61 7.76 -8.62
N ASP A 149 8.51 7.66 -7.31
CA ASP A 149 8.37 6.37 -6.62
C ASP A 149 6.96 5.80 -6.81
N ARG A 150 6.68 5.31 -8.03
CA ARG A 150 5.39 4.69 -8.37
C ARG A 150 5.16 3.39 -7.61
N ALA A 151 6.19 2.69 -7.12
CA ALA A 151 6.02 1.45 -6.36
C ALA A 151 5.33 1.69 -5.01
N ASN A 152 5.58 2.87 -4.41
CA ASN A 152 4.97 3.32 -3.16
C ASN A 152 3.84 4.32 -3.34
N ALA A 153 3.30 4.45 -4.56
CA ALA A 153 2.14 5.28 -4.83
C ALA A 153 0.90 4.81 -4.07
N ARG A 154 -0.10 5.68 -4.00
CA ARG A 154 -1.39 5.42 -3.37
C ARG A 154 -2.55 5.72 -4.29
N LEU A 155 -3.71 5.18 -3.96
CA LEU A 155 -4.97 5.57 -4.58
C LEU A 155 -5.34 7.02 -4.20
N PRO A 156 -6.25 7.67 -4.96
CA PRO A 156 -6.76 8.99 -4.61
C PRO A 156 -7.38 9.05 -3.21
N ASP A 157 -7.47 10.26 -2.63
CA ASP A 157 -8.06 10.48 -1.30
C ASP A 157 -9.48 9.91 -1.19
N GLY A 158 -10.31 10.10 -2.23
CA GLY A 158 -11.67 9.55 -2.31
C GLY A 158 -11.74 8.02 -2.28
N MET A 159 -10.60 7.34 -2.48
CA MET A 159 -10.46 5.89 -2.40
C MET A 159 -9.53 5.48 -1.25
N ARG A 160 -9.68 6.13 -0.10
CA ARG A 160 -9.01 5.82 1.18
C ARG A 160 -7.48 5.86 1.14
N SER A 161 -6.87 6.47 0.13
CA SER A 161 -5.40 6.57 0.02
C SER A 161 -4.68 5.21 0.17
N ILE A 162 -5.27 4.15 -0.40
CA ILE A 162 -4.75 2.78 -0.27
C ILE A 162 -3.39 2.68 -1.00
N PRO A 163 -2.31 2.19 -0.36
CA PRO A 163 -1.02 1.96 -1.02
C PRO A 163 -1.16 0.92 -2.15
N LEU A 164 -0.38 1.05 -3.23
CA LEU A 164 -0.47 0.13 -4.37
C LEU A 164 -0.29 -1.33 -3.99
N LEU A 165 0.61 -1.65 -3.07
CA LEU A 165 0.81 -3.03 -2.61
C LEU A 165 -0.45 -3.62 -1.96
N THR A 166 -1.16 -2.82 -1.16
CA THR A 166 -2.47 -3.21 -0.60
C THR A 166 -3.55 -3.29 -1.69
N PHE A 167 -3.55 -2.36 -2.64
CA PHE A 167 -4.48 -2.38 -3.77
C PHE A 167 -4.29 -3.60 -4.67
N ALA A 168 -3.06 -4.07 -4.85
CA ALA A 168 -2.74 -5.24 -5.65
C ALA A 168 -3.44 -6.52 -5.16
N ILE A 169 -3.73 -6.62 -3.85
CA ILE A 169 -4.48 -7.74 -3.28
C ILE A 169 -5.90 -7.83 -3.88
N MET A 170 -6.49 -6.69 -4.24
CA MET A 170 -7.83 -6.58 -4.84
C MET A 170 -7.86 -6.69 -6.37
N MET A 171 -6.70 -6.87 -7.02
CA MET A 171 -6.56 -6.89 -8.47
C MET A 171 -6.54 -8.31 -9.03
N PRO A 172 -6.85 -8.51 -10.33
CA PRO A 172 -6.56 -9.76 -11.02
C PRO A 172 -5.08 -10.11 -10.91
N SER A 173 -4.75 -11.40 -10.77
CA SER A 173 -3.36 -11.88 -10.59
C SER A 173 -2.64 -11.19 -9.42
N ASN A 174 -3.38 -10.95 -8.33
CA ASN A 174 -2.92 -10.28 -7.10
C ASN A 174 -1.52 -10.70 -6.63
N ILE A 175 -1.22 -12.01 -6.55
CA ILE A 175 0.08 -12.46 -6.02
C ILE A 175 1.24 -12.01 -6.93
N ASP A 176 1.11 -12.14 -8.24
CA ASP A 176 2.17 -11.76 -9.17
C ASP A 176 2.34 -10.24 -9.24
N LEU A 177 1.24 -9.48 -9.18
CA LEU A 177 1.32 -8.03 -9.07
C LEU A 177 2.00 -7.60 -7.75
N MET A 178 1.71 -8.27 -6.64
CA MET A 178 2.38 -8.03 -5.36
C MET A 178 3.89 -8.31 -5.46
N ARG A 179 4.28 -9.47 -6.03
CA ARG A 179 5.69 -9.81 -6.29
C ARG A 179 6.38 -8.72 -7.11
N PHE A 180 5.73 -8.27 -8.18
CA PHE A 180 6.25 -7.23 -9.07
C PHE A 180 6.44 -5.90 -8.34
N LEU A 181 5.45 -5.45 -7.57
CA LEU A 181 5.54 -4.20 -6.80
C LEU A 181 6.66 -4.25 -5.75
N MET A 182 6.78 -5.34 -5.01
CA MET A 182 7.85 -5.48 -4.01
C MET A 182 9.24 -5.57 -4.66
N GLN A 183 9.36 -6.26 -5.81
CA GLN A 183 10.59 -6.23 -6.62
C GLN A 183 10.94 -4.83 -7.11
N ARG A 184 9.95 -3.95 -7.29
CA ARG A 184 10.13 -2.53 -7.65
C ARG A 184 10.30 -1.61 -6.43
N GLY A 185 10.42 -2.16 -5.22
CA GLY A 185 10.70 -1.39 -4.00
C GLY A 185 9.46 -0.92 -3.23
N ALA A 186 8.29 -1.51 -3.47
CA ALA A 186 7.12 -1.24 -2.64
C ALA A 186 7.37 -1.63 -1.18
N ASP A 187 7.08 -0.73 -0.26
CA ASP A 187 7.21 -0.92 1.18
C ASP A 187 6.15 -1.93 1.66
N VAL A 188 6.64 -3.09 2.07
CA VAL A 188 5.86 -4.23 2.57
C VAL A 188 5.03 -3.91 3.82
N ASN A 189 5.37 -2.85 4.54
CA ASN A 189 4.73 -2.42 5.77
C ASN A 189 3.95 -1.11 5.61
N LYS A 190 3.87 -0.53 4.41
CA LYS A 190 3.20 0.77 4.19
C LYS A 190 1.73 0.69 4.59
N ARG A 191 1.34 1.57 5.51
CA ARG A 191 -0.02 1.58 6.07
C ARG A 191 -0.95 2.41 5.20
N SER A 192 -2.18 1.95 5.03
CA SER A 192 -3.26 2.76 4.47
C SER A 192 -3.64 3.90 5.41
N ALA A 193 -4.47 4.82 4.95
CA ALA A 193 -4.97 5.89 5.80
C ALA A 193 -5.92 5.40 6.92
N SER A 194 -6.36 4.13 6.89
CA SER A 194 -7.04 3.47 8.02
C SER A 194 -6.07 2.76 8.97
N GLY A 195 -4.76 2.82 8.69
CA GLY A 195 -3.73 2.18 9.49
C GLY A 195 -3.52 0.70 9.19
N ALA A 196 -4.22 0.14 8.19
CA ALA A 196 -4.06 -1.25 7.77
C ALA A 196 -2.73 -1.45 7.02
N THR A 197 -1.96 -2.47 7.42
CA THR A 197 -0.79 -2.96 6.66
C THR A 197 -1.24 -3.90 5.54
N PRO A 198 -0.42 -4.14 4.50
CA PRO A 198 -0.73 -5.14 3.47
C PRO A 198 -1.05 -6.51 4.08
N LEU A 199 -0.31 -6.93 5.13
CA LEU A 199 -0.55 -8.20 5.82
C LEU A 199 -1.92 -8.22 6.51
N SER A 200 -2.30 -7.15 7.23
CA SER A 200 -3.62 -7.09 7.85
C SER A 200 -4.76 -7.03 6.83
N ALA A 201 -4.54 -6.43 5.66
CA ALA A 201 -5.54 -6.37 4.60
C ALA A 201 -5.79 -7.75 3.97
N VAL A 202 -4.75 -8.58 3.80
CA VAL A 202 -4.91 -10.00 3.44
C VAL A 202 -5.78 -10.72 4.47
N CYS A 203 -5.48 -10.51 5.76
CA CYS A 203 -6.26 -11.10 6.84
C CYS A 203 -7.67 -10.55 6.96
N GLU A 204 -8.01 -9.37 6.44
CA GLU A 204 -9.36 -8.79 6.51
C GLU A 204 -10.25 -9.17 5.32
N MET A 205 -9.68 -9.21 4.12
CA MET A 205 -10.50 -9.38 2.91
C MET A 205 -11.08 -10.78 2.73
N GLY A 206 -10.50 -11.81 3.36
CA GLY A 206 -11.02 -13.17 3.31
C GLY A 206 -12.33 -13.40 4.08
N ASP A 207 -12.80 -12.42 4.88
CA ASP A 207 -14.02 -12.53 5.70
C ASP A 207 -15.33 -12.29 4.91
N SER A 208 -15.26 -11.86 3.65
CA SER A 208 -16.44 -11.48 2.86
C SER A 208 -16.93 -12.59 1.93
N VAL A 209 -18.25 -12.76 1.84
CA VAL A 209 -18.91 -13.63 0.83
C VAL A 209 -18.61 -13.25 -0.62
N ASN A 210 -18.13 -12.01 -0.85
CA ASN A 210 -17.63 -11.51 -2.14
C ASN A 210 -16.12 -11.18 -2.06
N SER A 211 -15.38 -11.91 -1.22
CA SER A 211 -13.95 -11.71 -0.98
C SER A 211 -13.16 -11.68 -2.30
N ALA A 212 -12.21 -10.74 -2.39
CA ALA A 212 -11.25 -10.67 -3.48
C ALA A 212 -10.20 -11.80 -3.44
N LEU A 213 -10.13 -12.56 -2.34
CA LEU A 213 -9.21 -13.66 -2.10
C LEU A 213 -9.94 -14.93 -1.67
N ASP A 214 -9.64 -16.06 -2.30
CA ASP A 214 -9.95 -17.35 -1.67
C ASP A 214 -8.94 -17.67 -0.53
N HIS A 215 -9.21 -18.72 0.25
CA HIS A 215 -8.36 -19.12 1.37
C HIS A 215 -6.90 -19.40 0.98
N ASN A 216 -6.69 -19.99 -0.20
CA ASN A 216 -5.36 -20.33 -0.70
C ASN A 216 -4.61 -19.07 -1.15
N GLN A 217 -5.29 -18.15 -1.82
CA GLN A 217 -4.71 -16.86 -2.22
C GLN A 217 -4.37 -16.01 -1.00
N ALA A 218 -5.21 -15.99 0.03
CA ALA A 218 -4.91 -15.30 1.28
C ALA A 218 -3.68 -15.91 1.97
N LEU A 219 -3.58 -17.24 2.01
CA LEU A 219 -2.41 -17.93 2.55
C LEU A 219 -1.14 -17.61 1.75
N GLU A 220 -1.20 -17.67 0.42
CA GLU A 220 -0.06 -17.39 -0.46
C GLU A 220 0.38 -15.91 -0.34
N ALA A 221 -0.56 -14.98 -0.31
CA ALA A 221 -0.29 -13.55 -0.12
C ALA A 221 0.37 -13.28 1.24
N ALA A 222 -0.14 -13.90 2.31
CA ALA A 222 0.44 -13.78 3.65
C ALA A 222 1.86 -14.35 3.72
N LYS A 223 2.10 -15.56 3.19
CA LYS A 223 3.45 -16.14 3.08
C LYS A 223 4.38 -15.25 2.27
N LEU A 224 3.90 -14.72 1.14
CA LEU A 224 4.67 -13.81 0.32
C LEU A 224 5.10 -12.57 1.11
N LEU A 225 4.17 -11.85 1.73
CA LEU A 225 4.45 -10.65 2.53
C LEU A 225 5.40 -10.95 3.71
N LEU A 226 5.19 -12.07 4.43
CA LEU A 226 6.07 -12.50 5.52
C LEU A 226 7.48 -12.81 5.02
N SER A 227 7.62 -13.42 3.84
CA SER A 227 8.93 -13.70 3.23
C SER A 227 9.68 -12.42 2.82
N TRP A 228 8.97 -11.33 2.57
CA TRP A 228 9.51 -9.98 2.32
C TRP A 228 9.69 -9.15 3.61
N GLY A 229 9.47 -9.74 4.78
CA GLY A 229 9.72 -9.05 6.05
C GLY A 229 8.56 -8.20 6.54
N ALA A 230 7.32 -8.53 6.17
CA ALA A 230 6.14 -7.94 6.79
C ALA A 230 6.20 -8.10 8.33
N ASN A 231 5.90 -7.01 9.02
CA ASN A 231 5.85 -6.91 10.47
C ASN A 231 4.42 -6.60 10.92
N TYR A 232 4.14 -6.94 12.17
CA TYR A 232 2.90 -6.54 12.83
C TYR A 232 3.05 -5.15 13.42
N VAL A 233 1.93 -4.46 13.59
CA VAL A 233 1.88 -3.22 14.37
C VAL A 233 1.92 -3.58 15.86
N ASP A 234 2.78 -2.91 16.62
CA ASP A 234 2.99 -3.21 18.04
C ASP A 234 1.77 -2.90 18.91
N ASP A 235 0.98 -1.88 18.55
CA ASP A 235 -0.28 -1.57 19.23
C ASP A 235 -1.27 -2.73 19.11
N PRO A 236 -1.62 -3.42 20.20
CA PRO A 236 -2.53 -4.56 20.19
C PRO A 236 -3.94 -4.19 19.68
N SER A 237 -4.35 -2.94 19.86
CA SER A 237 -5.66 -2.43 19.45
C SER A 237 -5.70 -2.07 17.96
N SER A 238 -4.56 -2.05 17.29
CA SER A 238 -4.46 -1.73 15.87
C SER A 238 -4.99 -2.86 15.00
N MET A 239 -5.63 -2.51 13.88
CA MET A 239 -5.97 -3.47 12.83
C MET A 239 -4.74 -4.21 12.26
N GLY A 240 -3.55 -3.60 12.37
CA GLY A 240 -2.29 -4.19 11.96
C GLY A 240 -1.66 -5.13 12.99
N SER A 241 -2.28 -5.33 14.15
CA SER A 241 -1.71 -6.13 15.24
C SER A 241 -1.74 -7.63 14.93
N LYS A 242 -0.77 -8.36 15.49
CA LYS A 242 -0.69 -9.83 15.33
C LYS A 242 -1.97 -10.51 15.78
N GLN A 243 -2.53 -10.07 16.91
CA GLN A 243 -3.76 -10.64 17.47
C GLN A 243 -4.96 -10.37 16.56
N CYS A 244 -5.09 -9.16 15.99
CA CYS A 244 -6.17 -8.84 15.07
C CYS A 244 -6.10 -9.71 13.80
N CYS A 245 -4.89 -9.88 13.22
CA CYS A 245 -4.69 -10.78 12.07
C CYS A 245 -5.11 -12.22 12.37
N ILE A 246 -4.75 -12.75 13.55
CA ILE A 246 -5.13 -14.11 13.97
C ILE A 246 -6.65 -14.24 14.12
N LEU A 247 -7.30 -13.28 14.79
CA LEU A 247 -8.76 -13.29 15.00
C LEU A 247 -9.52 -13.29 13.67
N ARG A 248 -9.09 -12.48 12.70
CA ARG A 248 -9.71 -12.46 11.36
C ARG A 248 -9.47 -13.77 10.61
N ALA A 249 -8.25 -14.30 10.62
CA ALA A 249 -7.97 -15.61 10.03
C ALA A 249 -8.83 -16.74 10.64
N GLN A 250 -9.12 -16.67 11.95
CA GLN A 250 -10.05 -17.59 12.63
C GLN A 250 -11.50 -17.39 12.19
N ALA A 251 -11.97 -16.15 12.05
CA ALA A 251 -13.30 -15.83 11.54
C ALA A 251 -13.52 -16.41 10.12
N GLN A 252 -12.47 -16.39 9.30
CA GLN A 252 -12.45 -17.01 7.97
C GLN A 252 -12.39 -18.55 7.99
N ARG A 253 -12.10 -19.16 9.15
CA ARG A 253 -11.80 -20.59 9.29
C ARG A 253 -10.59 -21.04 8.47
N ASN A 254 -9.64 -20.13 8.20
CA ASN A 254 -8.41 -20.44 7.49
C ASN A 254 -7.34 -20.96 8.46
N ASN A 255 -7.40 -22.25 8.81
CA ASN A 255 -6.54 -22.86 9.82
C ASN A 255 -5.04 -22.80 9.46
N GLU A 256 -4.71 -22.90 8.17
CA GLU A 256 -3.33 -22.77 7.70
C GLU A 256 -2.80 -21.35 7.91
N LEU A 257 -3.61 -20.34 7.58
CA LEU A 257 -3.27 -18.94 7.85
C LEU A 257 -3.09 -18.68 9.34
N VAL A 258 -3.99 -19.22 10.18
CA VAL A 258 -3.85 -19.14 11.65
C VAL A 258 -2.54 -19.76 12.11
N SER A 259 -2.18 -20.94 11.58
CA SER A 259 -0.93 -21.64 11.93
C SER A 259 0.31 -20.80 11.62
N ILE A 260 0.39 -20.22 10.40
CA ILE A 260 1.55 -19.40 10.04
C ILE A 260 1.62 -18.11 10.86
N LEU A 261 0.47 -17.48 11.15
CA LEU A 261 0.43 -16.24 11.93
C LEU A 261 0.79 -16.47 13.40
N GLN A 262 0.49 -17.64 13.97
CA GLN A 262 0.87 -17.97 15.36
C GLN A 262 2.38 -18.20 15.50
N SER A 263 2.99 -18.82 14.49
CA SER A 263 4.43 -19.08 14.46
C SER A 263 5.25 -17.79 14.39
N GLU A 264 6.49 -17.86 14.84
CA GLU A 264 7.45 -16.76 14.72
C GLU A 264 8.05 -16.69 13.30
N LEU A 265 8.36 -17.86 12.72
CA LEU A 265 9.11 -17.96 11.48
C LEU A 265 8.31 -18.51 10.29
N CYS A 266 7.15 -19.16 10.49
CA CYS A 266 6.39 -19.70 9.35
C CYS A 266 6.00 -18.59 8.36
N GLY A 267 6.11 -18.91 7.06
CA GLY A 267 5.96 -17.97 5.95
C GLY A 267 7.15 -17.04 5.73
N ARG A 268 8.09 -16.93 6.69
CA ARG A 268 9.27 -16.08 6.54
C ARG A 268 10.37 -16.78 5.76
N ARG A 269 11.20 -15.96 5.10
CA ARG A 269 12.45 -16.41 4.49
C ARG A 269 13.58 -16.39 5.51
N CYS A 270 14.34 -17.47 5.56
CA CYS A 270 15.47 -17.65 6.46
C CYS A 270 16.70 -18.11 5.68
N GLU A 271 17.83 -18.05 6.35
CA GLU A 271 19.09 -18.69 5.97
C GLU A 271 19.34 -19.88 6.90
N LEU A 272 19.73 -21.01 6.30
CA LEU A 272 20.13 -22.21 7.03
C LEU A 272 21.52 -22.02 7.63
N VAL A 273 21.65 -22.26 8.93
CA VAL A 273 22.91 -22.11 9.68
C VAL A 273 23.17 -23.31 10.58
N ASP A 274 24.44 -23.56 10.87
CA ASP A 274 24.90 -24.55 11.86
C ASP A 274 24.36 -25.98 11.68
N LEU A 275 24.13 -26.40 10.42
CA LEU A 275 23.78 -27.79 10.11
C LEU A 275 25.03 -28.67 10.09
N SER A 276 25.19 -29.54 11.09
CA SER A 276 26.32 -30.47 11.18
C SER A 276 26.24 -31.63 10.18
N SER A 277 25.05 -32.18 9.95
CA SER A 277 24.85 -33.36 9.10
C SER A 277 24.61 -33.04 7.62
N GLN A 278 24.27 -31.78 7.30
CA GLN A 278 23.97 -31.28 5.95
C GLN A 278 24.68 -29.93 5.73
N SER A 279 25.99 -29.92 5.99
CA SER A 279 26.80 -28.69 6.01
C SER A 279 26.81 -27.92 4.68
N GLU A 280 26.55 -28.60 3.56
CA GLU A 280 26.42 -28.05 2.21
C GLU A 280 25.19 -27.14 2.03
N LEU A 281 24.25 -27.18 2.97
CA LEU A 281 23.08 -26.32 2.99
C LEU A 281 23.29 -25.03 3.78
N ASN A 282 24.35 -24.94 4.58
CA ASN A 282 24.64 -23.73 5.34
C ASN A 282 24.85 -22.53 4.39
N GLY A 283 24.20 -21.41 4.70
CA GLY A 283 24.18 -20.21 3.87
C GLY A 283 23.12 -20.21 2.76
N ARG A 284 22.43 -21.32 2.52
CA ARG A 284 21.29 -21.37 1.57
C ARG A 284 20.05 -20.75 2.18
N THR A 285 19.23 -20.16 1.33
CA THR A 285 17.96 -19.55 1.74
C THR A 285 16.81 -20.55 1.63
N CYS A 286 15.87 -20.43 2.55
CA CYS A 286 14.70 -21.29 2.63
C CYS A 286 13.47 -20.47 3.04
N VAL A 287 12.28 -21.02 2.78
CA VAL A 287 11.02 -20.52 3.32
C VAL A 287 10.52 -21.53 4.34
N VAL A 288 10.11 -21.04 5.51
CA VAL A 288 9.59 -21.89 6.58
C VAL A 288 8.13 -22.20 6.31
N GLU A 289 7.79 -23.47 6.16
CA GLU A 289 6.42 -23.90 5.84
C GLU A 289 5.58 -24.13 7.09
N GLU A 290 6.13 -24.90 8.03
CA GLU A 290 5.39 -25.38 9.20
C GLU A 290 6.30 -25.47 10.44
N TYR A 291 5.70 -25.33 11.62
CA TYR A 291 6.35 -25.60 12.90
C TYR A 291 5.68 -26.79 13.60
N ILE A 292 6.44 -27.86 13.80
CA ILE A 292 5.99 -29.09 14.45
C ILE A 292 6.30 -28.99 15.95
N LYS A 293 5.26 -28.70 16.74
CA LYS A 293 5.38 -28.48 18.19
C LYS A 293 5.90 -29.71 18.96
N THR A 294 5.55 -30.92 18.52
CA THR A 294 5.89 -32.18 19.23
C THR A 294 7.37 -32.52 19.16
N SER A 295 8.02 -32.22 18.04
CA SER A 295 9.46 -32.45 17.85
C SER A 295 10.30 -31.19 18.00
N ASN A 296 9.68 -30.02 18.20
CA ASN A 296 10.35 -28.71 18.22
C ASN A 296 11.21 -28.50 16.96
N GLN A 297 10.60 -28.71 15.79
CA GLN A 297 11.27 -28.60 14.49
C GLN A 297 10.45 -27.76 13.52
N TYR A 298 11.15 -27.07 12.63
CA TYR A 298 10.57 -26.43 11.46
C TYR A 298 10.71 -27.31 10.23
N VAL A 299 9.67 -27.31 9.40
CA VAL A 299 9.71 -27.81 8.03
C VAL A 299 10.03 -26.62 7.13
N VAL A 300 11.07 -26.74 6.32
CA VAL A 300 11.52 -25.67 5.43
C VAL A 300 11.69 -26.17 4.00
N THR A 301 11.37 -25.29 3.04
CA THR A 301 11.62 -25.51 1.62
C THR A 301 12.84 -24.70 1.20
N VAL A 302 13.90 -25.36 0.74
CA VAL A 302 15.12 -24.68 0.26
C VAL A 302 14.87 -24.08 -1.13
N GLU A 303 15.27 -22.82 -1.31
CA GLU A 303 15.15 -22.15 -2.61
C GLU A 303 16.15 -22.70 -3.63
N GLY A 304 15.76 -22.74 -4.90
CA GLY A 304 16.61 -23.27 -5.99
C GLY A 304 16.80 -24.79 -5.97
N ARG A 305 16.05 -25.52 -5.12
CA ARG A 305 15.93 -26.98 -5.19
C ARG A 305 14.48 -27.37 -5.38
N LYS A 306 14.22 -28.40 -6.19
CA LYS A 306 12.85 -28.90 -6.41
C LYS A 306 12.29 -29.51 -5.13
N GLN A 307 11.51 -28.72 -4.39
CA GLN A 307 10.56 -29.14 -3.34
C GLN A 307 11.14 -30.06 -2.25
N GLU A 308 12.44 -30.00 -1.99
CA GLU A 308 13.07 -30.77 -0.92
C GLU A 308 12.72 -30.10 0.42
N MET A 309 11.82 -30.74 1.16
CA MET A 309 11.46 -30.33 2.52
C MET A 309 12.47 -30.89 3.50
N ILE A 310 12.97 -30.02 4.38
CA ILE A 310 14.00 -30.36 5.37
C ILE A 310 13.48 -30.04 6.76
N PHE A 311 13.79 -30.91 7.72
CA PHE A 311 13.46 -30.74 9.12
C PHE A 311 14.66 -30.15 9.84
N VAL A 312 14.47 -28.99 10.46
CA VAL A 312 15.55 -28.26 11.14
C VAL A 312 15.11 -27.79 12.52
N SER A 313 16.04 -27.68 13.46
CA SER A 313 15.75 -27.10 14.76
C SER A 313 15.67 -25.57 14.67
N PRO A 314 15.00 -24.88 15.62
CA PRO A 314 14.92 -23.42 15.63
C PRO A 314 16.27 -22.72 15.55
N GLY A 315 17.30 -23.27 16.19
CA GLY A 315 18.67 -22.73 16.15
C GLY A 315 19.36 -22.79 14.79
N ASN A 316 18.81 -23.55 13.83
CA ASN A 316 19.36 -23.65 12.46
C ASN A 316 18.77 -22.63 11.48
N LEU A 317 17.90 -21.72 11.96
CA LEU A 317 17.25 -20.73 11.13
C LEU A 317 17.63 -19.32 11.58
N LYS A 318 18.16 -18.54 10.63
CA LYS A 318 18.40 -17.12 10.81
C LYS A 318 17.50 -16.33 9.86
N ARG A 319 16.67 -15.41 10.37
CA ARG A 319 15.78 -14.58 9.55
C ARG A 319 16.58 -13.84 8.47
N ARG A 320 16.13 -13.94 7.21
CA ARG A 320 16.71 -13.27 6.05
C ARG A 320 15.61 -12.97 5.04
N ASP A 321 14.94 -11.85 5.26
CA ASP A 321 13.83 -11.41 4.43
C ASP A 321 14.29 -11.11 2.99
N ARG A 322 13.36 -11.17 2.04
CA ARG A 322 13.60 -10.75 0.66
C ARG A 322 13.84 -9.26 0.58
N THR A 323 14.65 -8.87 -0.40
CA THR A 323 14.90 -7.48 -0.77
C THR A 323 14.85 -7.35 -2.29
N THR A 324 14.88 -6.13 -2.81
CA THR A 324 14.94 -5.89 -4.28
C THR A 324 16.18 -6.54 -4.92
N ASP A 325 17.27 -6.68 -4.16
CA ASP A 325 18.55 -7.23 -4.64
C ASP A 325 18.73 -8.73 -4.30
N ASP A 326 17.88 -9.28 -3.43
CA ASP A 326 17.90 -10.68 -2.95
C ASP A 326 16.47 -11.20 -2.79
N CYS A 327 15.70 -11.16 -3.88
CA CYS A 327 14.32 -11.63 -3.89
C CYS A 327 14.20 -13.14 -4.21
N GLY A 328 15.23 -13.78 -4.74
CA GLY A 328 15.27 -15.23 -5.03
C GLY A 328 14.52 -15.67 -6.30
N TYR A 329 13.92 -14.72 -7.03
CA TYR A 329 13.27 -14.90 -8.33
C TYR A 329 13.28 -13.57 -9.08
N TYR A 330 12.91 -13.56 -10.36
CA TYR A 330 12.71 -12.33 -11.12
C TYR A 330 11.37 -12.38 -11.84
N ILE A 331 10.50 -11.41 -11.55
CA ILE A 331 9.20 -11.29 -12.21
C ILE A 331 9.20 -10.11 -13.18
N GLU A 332 8.71 -10.35 -14.39
CA GLU A 332 8.56 -9.35 -15.43
C GLU A 332 7.15 -9.39 -16.03
N PHE A 333 6.68 -8.25 -16.54
CA PHE A 333 5.41 -8.18 -17.25
C PHE A 333 5.68 -8.09 -18.76
N LYS A 334 5.35 -9.15 -19.50
CA LYS A 334 5.53 -9.22 -20.95
C LYS A 334 4.27 -9.74 -21.62
N ASN A 335 3.89 -9.13 -22.75
CA ASN A 335 2.72 -9.54 -23.54
C ASN A 335 1.42 -9.65 -22.73
N GLY A 336 1.20 -8.75 -21.77
CA GLY A 336 -0.03 -8.71 -20.99
C GLY A 336 -0.10 -9.69 -19.81
N ARG A 337 0.98 -10.41 -19.51
CA ARG A 337 1.05 -11.37 -18.40
C ARG A 337 2.35 -11.25 -17.61
N PHE A 338 2.32 -11.69 -16.37
CA PHE A 338 3.54 -11.86 -15.57
C PHE A 338 4.26 -13.15 -15.97
N ILE A 339 5.59 -13.07 -16.04
CA ILE A 339 6.50 -14.18 -16.26
C ILE A 339 7.45 -14.20 -15.07
N ARG A 340 7.44 -15.29 -14.33
CA ARG A 340 8.35 -15.53 -13.22
C ARG A 340 9.51 -16.39 -13.70
N ASN A 341 10.72 -15.94 -13.40
CA ASN A 341 11.97 -16.65 -13.62
C ASN A 341 12.52 -17.03 -12.25
N ASP A 342 12.65 -18.33 -12.00
CA ASP A 342 13.28 -18.87 -10.80
C ASP A 342 14.73 -19.26 -11.13
N PHE A 343 15.59 -19.29 -10.10
CA PHE A 343 17.02 -19.53 -10.25
C PHE A 343 17.48 -20.57 -9.23
N ASP A 344 18.38 -21.45 -9.64
CA ASP A 344 18.92 -22.50 -8.77
C ASP A 344 20.05 -21.96 -7.87
N SER A 345 20.62 -20.81 -8.23
CA SER A 345 21.66 -20.14 -7.45
C SER A 345 21.61 -18.61 -7.55
N LYS A 346 22.27 -17.95 -6.59
CA LYS A 346 22.46 -16.49 -6.62
C LYS A 346 23.27 -16.06 -7.85
N ASP A 347 24.23 -16.85 -8.29
CA ASP A 347 25.07 -16.54 -9.44
C ASP A 347 24.26 -16.54 -10.75
N GLU A 348 23.33 -17.48 -10.92
CA GLU A 348 22.40 -17.50 -12.05
C GLU A 348 21.49 -16.27 -12.08
N TYR A 349 20.95 -15.87 -10.91
CA TYR A 349 20.15 -14.66 -10.79
C TYR A 349 20.96 -13.40 -11.18
N GLN A 350 22.20 -13.28 -10.69
CA GLN A 350 23.07 -12.14 -11.01
C GLN A 350 23.48 -12.12 -12.50
N ALA A 351 23.72 -13.29 -13.09
CA ALA A 351 23.99 -13.42 -14.52
C ALA A 351 22.80 -13.00 -15.37
N PHE A 352 21.57 -13.35 -14.94
CA PHE A 352 20.33 -12.92 -15.57
C PHE A 352 20.11 -11.40 -15.48
N LEU A 353 20.29 -10.80 -14.30
CA LEU A 353 20.19 -9.33 -14.16
C LEU A 353 21.21 -8.60 -15.04
N SER A 354 22.44 -9.14 -15.14
CA SER A 354 23.51 -8.57 -15.96
C SER A 354 23.23 -8.66 -17.46
N SER A 355 22.43 -9.63 -17.92
CA SER A 355 22.05 -9.74 -19.34
C SER A 355 21.00 -8.69 -19.71
N MET A 356 20.04 -8.40 -18.83
CA MET A 356 18.97 -7.44 -19.09
C MET A 356 19.47 -5.99 -19.24
N ASN A 357 20.45 -5.58 -18.45
CA ASN A 357 21.00 -4.21 -18.48
C ASN A 357 21.73 -3.85 -19.79
N ARG A 358 21.96 -4.80 -20.70
CA ARG A 358 22.61 -4.55 -22.00
C ARG A 358 21.65 -4.16 -23.12
N ASP A 359 20.34 -4.40 -22.98
CA ASP A 359 19.40 -4.37 -24.10
C ASP A 359 18.37 -3.20 -24.09
N GLU A 360 18.35 -2.32 -23.08
CA GLU A 360 17.31 -1.28 -22.97
C GLU A 360 17.85 0.17 -23.03
N GLN A 361 17.88 0.77 -24.23
CA GLN A 361 17.48 2.18 -24.42
C GLN A 361 16.90 2.43 -25.83
N PRO A 362 15.56 2.41 -25.99
CA PRO A 362 14.90 3.09 -27.09
C PRO A 362 14.56 4.54 -26.69
N ALA A 363 14.71 5.48 -27.63
CA ALA A 363 14.38 6.89 -27.44
C ALA A 363 12.88 7.12 -27.15
N VAL A 364 12.58 7.91 -26.11
CA VAL A 364 11.22 8.18 -25.63
C VAL A 364 10.75 9.58 -26.08
N ASP A 365 9.52 9.69 -26.61
CA ASP A 365 8.83 10.99 -26.87
C ASP A 365 8.47 11.65 -25.53
N PRO A 366 9.07 12.81 -25.19
CA PRO A 366 8.84 13.49 -23.90
C PRO A 366 7.41 14.02 -23.71
N ASN A 367 6.57 14.02 -24.76
CA ASN A 367 5.20 14.55 -24.69
C ASN A 367 4.12 13.45 -24.63
N ALA A 368 4.50 12.17 -24.47
CA ALA A 368 3.54 11.07 -24.43
C ALA A 368 2.63 11.10 -23.17
N GLU A 369 3.17 11.53 -22.04
CA GLU A 369 2.45 11.61 -20.75
C GLU A 369 1.38 12.70 -20.77
N ALA A 370 1.73 13.92 -21.19
CA ALA A 370 0.78 15.03 -21.33
C ALA A 370 -0.37 14.71 -22.32
N LYS A 371 -0.07 13.97 -23.40
CA LYS A 371 -1.11 13.51 -24.35
C LYS A 371 -2.05 12.47 -23.71
N ALA A 372 -1.52 11.59 -22.86
CA ALA A 372 -2.32 10.57 -22.18
C ALA A 372 -3.19 11.16 -21.06
N GLU A 373 -2.67 12.16 -20.32
CA GLU A 373 -3.44 12.91 -19.32
C GLU A 373 -4.56 13.71 -19.95
N GLN A 374 -4.29 14.43 -21.06
CA GLN A 374 -5.32 15.17 -21.78
C GLN A 374 -6.42 14.22 -22.31
N ALA A 375 -6.04 13.09 -22.90
CA ALA A 375 -7.01 12.11 -23.39
C ALA A 375 -7.83 11.46 -22.27
N ALA A 376 -7.27 11.34 -21.06
CA ALA A 376 -8.00 10.84 -19.89
C ALA A 376 -8.98 11.89 -19.35
N ALA A 377 -8.56 13.16 -19.29
CA ALA A 377 -9.43 14.27 -18.89
C ALA A 377 -10.62 14.44 -19.85
N ASP A 378 -10.38 14.34 -21.16
CA ASP A 378 -11.43 14.42 -22.18
C ASP A 378 -12.44 13.25 -22.03
N LEU A 379 -11.96 12.05 -21.70
CA LEU A 379 -12.82 10.87 -21.52
C LEU A 379 -13.62 10.91 -20.21
N LEU A 380 -13.07 11.50 -19.14
CA LEU A 380 -13.79 11.74 -17.88
C LEU A 380 -14.90 12.78 -18.07
N ALA A 381 -14.65 13.82 -18.87
CA ALA A 381 -15.64 14.81 -19.25
C ALA A 381 -16.79 14.20 -20.09
N GLU A 382 -16.49 13.25 -20.99
CA GLU A 382 -17.52 12.51 -21.74
C GLU A 382 -18.36 11.57 -20.86
N LEU A 383 -17.80 11.07 -19.75
CA LEU A 383 -18.49 10.20 -18.80
C LEU A 383 -19.27 10.95 -17.71
N GLY A 384 -19.22 12.29 -17.70
CA GLY A 384 -19.93 13.12 -16.71
C GLY A 384 -19.35 13.02 -15.29
N ILE A 385 -18.07 12.65 -15.17
CA ILE A 385 -17.36 12.55 -13.88
C ILE A 385 -16.54 13.83 -13.72
N GLU A 386 -16.99 14.77 -12.89
CA GLU A 386 -16.24 15.99 -12.59
C GLU A 386 -15.10 15.69 -11.60
N ASP A 387 -13.85 15.94 -12.01
CA ASP A 387 -12.67 15.94 -11.13
C ASP A 387 -12.62 17.30 -10.39
N ASP A 388 -12.86 17.29 -9.08
CA ASP A 388 -12.92 18.49 -8.24
C ASP A 388 -11.53 18.99 -7.81
N VAL A 389 -10.54 18.92 -8.71
CA VAL A 389 -9.17 19.38 -8.45
C VAL A 389 -8.61 20.07 -9.69
N THR A 390 -8.81 21.38 -9.80
CA THR A 390 -7.75 22.39 -10.02
C THR A 390 -8.37 23.77 -10.25
N GLU A 391 -8.24 24.69 -9.30
CA GLU A 391 -8.08 26.11 -9.64
C GLU A 391 -7.48 26.91 -8.47
N LYS A 392 -6.14 26.90 -8.38
CA LYS A 392 -5.35 28.00 -7.80
C LYS A 392 -3.98 28.09 -8.48
N LYS A 393 -3.85 28.92 -9.53
CA LYS A 393 -3.05 30.15 -9.48
C LYS A 393 -2.82 30.81 -10.86
N THR A 394 -3.03 32.13 -10.82
CA THR A 394 -2.29 33.22 -11.48
C THR A 394 -2.46 33.50 -12.98
N LYS A 395 -3.28 34.53 -13.22
CA LYS A 395 -3.12 35.60 -14.21
C LYS A 395 -1.66 35.80 -14.68
N THR A 396 -1.44 35.70 -15.99
CA THR A 396 -0.57 36.65 -16.69
C THR A 396 -1.15 36.97 -18.06
N GLN A 397 -1.42 38.25 -18.28
CA GLN A 397 -1.79 38.80 -19.58
C GLN A 397 -0.65 38.62 -20.57
N SER A 398 -0.97 38.23 -21.81
CA SER A 398 -0.35 38.86 -22.97
C SER A 398 -1.33 38.90 -24.14
N ASN A 399 -1.74 40.12 -24.46
CA ASN A 399 -2.28 40.47 -25.76
C ASN A 399 -1.27 40.10 -26.84
N ASN A 400 -1.71 39.47 -27.93
CA ASN A 400 -1.33 39.98 -29.24
C ASN A 400 -2.37 39.65 -30.31
N ASN A 401 -2.84 40.73 -30.93
CA ASN A 401 -3.69 40.77 -32.10
C ASN A 401 -3.03 40.11 -33.30
N GLY A 402 -3.83 39.38 -34.08
CA GLY A 402 -3.45 38.84 -35.37
C GLY A 402 -4.65 38.55 -36.26
N LYS A 403 -5.42 39.58 -36.64
CA LYS A 403 -6.43 39.51 -37.70
C LYS A 403 -5.81 38.99 -39.00
N LYS A 404 -6.41 37.98 -39.62
CA LYS A 404 -6.50 37.88 -41.09
C LYS A 404 -7.77 37.13 -41.53
N ASN A 405 -8.71 37.89 -42.06
CA ASN A 405 -9.87 37.46 -42.85
C ASN A 405 -9.45 36.69 -44.11
N LYS A 406 -10.18 35.60 -44.48
CA LYS A 406 -10.68 35.41 -45.86
C LYS A 406 -11.74 34.29 -46.00
N LYS A 407 -12.98 34.76 -46.23
CA LYS A 407 -13.98 34.37 -47.26
C LYS A 407 -14.24 32.88 -47.63
N LYS A 408 -15.53 32.53 -47.42
CA LYS A 408 -16.52 31.95 -48.36
C LYS A 408 -16.29 30.54 -48.95
N GLY A 409 -17.23 29.64 -48.63
CA GLY A 409 -17.59 28.48 -49.44
C GLY A 409 -18.87 27.79 -48.97
N LYS A 410 -20.03 28.27 -49.42
CA LYS A 410 -21.36 27.63 -49.29
C LYS A 410 -21.48 26.54 -50.37
N LYS A 411 -21.91 25.32 -50.00
CA LYS A 411 -22.66 24.29 -50.79
C LYS A 411 -22.63 23.01 -49.93
N GLY A 412 -23.68 22.23 -49.71
CA GLY A 412 -25.05 22.21 -50.17
C GLY A 412 -25.73 20.96 -49.56
N LYS A 413 -27.02 21.09 -49.25
CA LYS A 413 -27.95 20.04 -48.80
C LYS A 413 -28.01 18.81 -49.72
N LYS A 414 -28.39 17.68 -49.11
CA LYS A 414 -29.31 16.60 -49.53
C LYS A 414 -28.67 15.24 -49.17
N LYS A 415 -29.36 14.27 -48.59
CA LYS A 415 -30.79 14.09 -48.31
C LYS A 415 -30.90 13.07 -47.19
#